data_AF-A0A9D2VM18-F1
#
_entry.id   AF-A0A9D2VM18-F1
#
_cell.length_a   1.000
_cell.length_b   1.000
_cell.length_c   1.000
_cell.angle_alpha   90.00
_cell.angle_beta   90.00
_cell.angle_gamma   90.00
#
_symmetry.space_group_name_H-M   'P 1'
#
loop_
_entity.id
_entity.type
_entity.pdbx_description
1 polymer ?
#
loop_
_entity_poly.entity_id
_entity_poly.type
_entity_poly.pdbx_seq_one_letter_code
_entity_poly.pdbx_strand_id
1 'polypeptide(L)'
;MAQTGAAVEGRHVARGVACALAGGVCWGFSGTCAQLLMSDYGVPATWITCVRMVIAAVFFLFLTAVRDWRDLVAVLRDWRSLARIAAFAVFGVLLTQLSYLNAIGYTSAGVGTTIEQVGLVIIMLYVCLRTRRLPRAREAAGLVFALGGMAVIATQGDPSSLAIPVEGLAWGLVSAVALSFYTLMPVRVLAKWGSMLVTGLAMLFGGSAASLVVQPWTMDVQLSGGGLAALVAIVLVGTLGAYMLYLQGVADAGPVKASLLCCAEPVSATVLALVWLHAPVSVWDAVGCVLIVVMIFLVTERERRPAAAPAEAAPDAGLDSENGAIPDDPPLFAGRASVLGYYASRPAAREDFGRVSALLDVGHETFASLGIDEGRNKKYPSARRLMHSIKNGTTHVVEDERGRLIAVFAVSFAPDKNYARGIDGAWLTDMRADPQPYAELHWVAVDRPARRRGVGMFILDKADRIAREGGRASIRADVYPENAPMRRLLEKHGYERCGEIVVKDVLGREKRRAAYERLLHG
;
A
#
# COMPACT_ATOMS: atom_id res chain seq x y z
N MET A 1 -29.99 -7.59 8.44
CA MET A 1 -28.54 -7.89 8.48
C MET A 1 -27.69 -6.95 7.63
N ALA A 2 -28.17 -6.40 6.51
CA ALA A 2 -27.40 -5.41 5.73
C ALA A 2 -27.16 -4.06 6.45
N GLN A 3 -28.11 -3.60 7.28
CA GLN A 3 -27.95 -2.35 8.04
C GLN A 3 -26.92 -2.45 9.18
N THR A 4 -26.69 -3.66 9.72
CA THR A 4 -25.69 -3.88 10.77
C THR A 4 -24.26 -3.92 10.20
N GLY A 5 -24.07 -4.42 8.98
CA GLY A 5 -22.77 -4.42 8.29
C GLY A 5 -22.28 -3.02 7.91
N ALA A 6 -23.18 -2.17 7.39
CA ALA A 6 -22.85 -0.78 7.05
C ALA A 6 -22.50 0.09 8.27
N ALA A 7 -23.18 -0.14 9.41
CA ALA A 7 -22.87 0.53 10.67
C ALA A 7 -21.51 0.09 11.26
N VAL A 8 -21.12 -1.17 11.04
CA VAL A 8 -19.81 -1.72 11.45
C VAL A 8 -18.70 -1.19 10.53
N GLU A 9 -18.88 -1.21 9.21
CA GLU A 9 -17.93 -0.59 8.26
C GLU A 9 -17.75 0.91 8.53
N GLY A 10 -18.82 1.64 8.82
CA GLY A 10 -18.76 3.06 9.19
C GLY A 10 -17.98 3.33 10.49
N ARG A 11 -18.10 2.43 11.49
CA ARG A 11 -17.35 2.53 12.75
C ARG A 11 -15.85 2.27 12.56
N HIS A 12 -15.47 1.32 11.71
CA HIS A 12 -14.06 1.07 11.40
C HIS A 12 -13.42 2.27 10.70
N VAL A 13 -14.10 2.85 9.70
CA VAL A 13 -13.59 4.04 9.00
C VAL A 13 -13.50 5.25 9.94
N ALA A 14 -14.50 5.48 10.80
CA ALA A 14 -14.46 6.58 11.77
C ALA A 14 -13.29 6.42 12.77
N ARG A 15 -13.05 5.20 13.26
CA ARG A 15 -11.88 4.89 14.09
C ARG A 15 -10.58 5.17 13.34
N GLY A 16 -10.47 4.75 12.08
CA GLY A 16 -9.30 5.00 11.26
C GLY A 16 -9.03 6.49 11.02
N VAL A 17 -10.09 7.28 10.80
CA VAL A 17 -10.00 8.73 10.67
C VAL A 17 -9.48 9.36 11.97
N ALA A 18 -10.05 8.98 13.11
CA ALA A 18 -9.63 9.48 14.42
C ALA A 18 -8.16 9.12 14.72
N CYS A 19 -7.75 7.88 14.42
CA CYS A 19 -6.36 7.45 14.61
C CYS A 19 -5.38 8.20 13.70
N ALA A 20 -5.71 8.42 12.42
CA ALA A 20 -4.85 9.17 11.50
C ALA A 20 -4.69 10.64 11.90
N LEU A 21 -5.79 11.30 12.31
CA LEU A 21 -5.76 12.67 12.82
C LEU A 21 -4.93 12.77 14.11
N ALA A 22 -5.17 11.87 15.07
CA ALA A 22 -4.41 11.83 16.30
C ALA A 22 -2.91 11.61 16.04
N GLY A 23 -2.56 10.73 15.09
CA GLY A 23 -1.19 10.53 14.64
C GLY A 23 -0.53 11.81 14.12
N GLY A 24 -1.22 12.53 13.22
CA GLY A 24 -0.75 13.83 12.71
C GLY A 24 -0.55 14.88 13.81
N VAL A 25 -1.48 14.98 14.77
CA VAL A 25 -1.35 15.88 15.92
C VAL A 25 -0.18 15.50 16.82
N CYS A 26 0.05 14.20 17.05
CA CYS A 26 1.21 13.72 17.82
C CYS A 26 2.54 14.08 17.14
N TRP A 27 2.62 14.04 15.81
CA TRP A 27 3.79 14.52 15.08
C TRP A 27 3.98 16.03 15.23
N GLY A 28 2.92 16.82 15.10
CA GLY A 28 3.01 18.27 15.30
C GLY A 28 3.46 18.65 16.71
N PHE A 29 2.93 17.95 17.72
CA PHE A 29 3.37 18.07 19.12
C PHE A 29 4.85 17.68 19.31
N SER A 30 5.32 16.65 18.60
CA SER A 30 6.74 16.27 18.59
C SER A 30 7.63 17.39 18.05
N GLY A 31 7.20 18.06 16.98
CA GLY A 31 7.91 19.20 16.40
C GLY A 31 8.02 20.35 17.40
N THR A 32 6.93 20.68 18.10
CA THR A 32 6.93 21.72 19.15
C THR A 32 7.82 21.34 20.35
N CYS A 33 7.82 20.08 20.78
CA CYS A 33 8.74 19.62 21.82
C CYS A 33 10.21 19.73 21.38
N ALA A 34 10.50 19.45 20.10
CA ALA A 34 11.85 19.62 19.57
C ALA A 34 12.25 21.09 19.53
N GLN A 35 11.34 21.98 19.14
CA GLN A 35 11.55 23.42 19.21
C GLN A 35 11.87 23.86 20.65
N LEU A 36 11.08 23.43 21.63
CA LEU A 36 11.32 23.71 23.06
C LEU A 36 12.71 23.26 23.53
N LEU A 37 13.15 22.06 23.14
CA LEU A 37 14.48 21.56 23.48
C LEU A 37 15.60 22.42 22.88
N MET A 38 15.42 22.93 21.67
CA MET A 38 16.42 23.75 20.99
C MET A 38 16.44 25.19 21.51
N SER A 39 15.27 25.81 21.70
CA SER A 39 15.16 27.22 22.09
C SER A 39 15.45 27.46 23.57
N ASP A 40 14.86 26.65 24.45
CA ASP A 40 14.85 26.94 25.88
C ASP A 40 15.93 26.16 26.64
N TYR A 41 16.25 24.96 26.14
CA TYR A 41 17.26 24.08 26.74
C TYR A 41 18.58 24.06 25.97
N GLY A 42 18.68 24.79 24.85
CA GLY A 42 19.90 24.90 24.05
C GLY A 42 20.40 23.57 23.48
N VAL A 43 19.53 22.56 23.38
CA VAL A 43 19.92 21.22 22.94
C VAL A 43 20.12 21.22 21.41
N PRO A 44 21.29 20.80 20.89
CA PRO A 44 21.51 20.78 19.45
C PRO A 44 20.58 19.82 18.70
N ALA A 45 20.09 20.22 17.53
CA ALA A 45 19.25 19.40 16.64
C ALA A 45 19.90 18.03 16.29
N THR A 46 21.21 18.03 16.10
CA THR A 46 22.02 16.82 15.83
C THR A 46 21.98 15.85 17.01
N TRP A 47 22.07 16.35 18.24
CA TRP A 47 21.99 15.54 19.46
C TRP A 47 20.60 14.90 19.60
N ILE A 48 19.53 15.71 19.45
CA ILE A 48 18.14 15.23 19.51
C ILE A 48 17.92 14.13 18.46
N THR A 49 18.42 14.34 17.23
CA THR A 49 18.33 13.36 16.14
C THR A 49 18.97 12.02 16.54
N CYS A 50 20.21 12.03 17.02
CA CYS A 50 20.94 10.83 17.38
C CYS A 50 20.22 10.04 18.48
N VAL A 51 19.89 10.73 19.59
CA VAL A 51 19.27 10.09 20.77
C VAL A 51 17.89 9.53 20.42
N ARG A 52 17.05 10.33 19.76
CA ARG A 52 15.70 9.89 19.36
C ARG A 52 15.75 8.68 18.43
N MET A 53 16.62 8.68 17.42
CA MET A 53 16.71 7.59 16.46
C MET A 53 17.17 6.28 17.11
N VAL A 54 18.17 6.34 18.00
CA VAL A 54 18.66 5.15 18.70
C VAL A 54 17.58 4.58 19.63
N ILE A 55 16.90 5.41 20.42
CA ILE A 55 15.84 4.94 21.31
C ILE A 55 14.66 4.35 20.52
N ALA A 56 14.24 5.03 19.45
CA ALA A 56 13.17 4.53 18.59
C ALA A 56 13.54 3.22 17.90
N ALA A 57 14.80 3.07 17.45
CA ALA A 57 15.31 1.83 16.87
C ALA A 57 15.22 0.66 17.87
N VAL A 58 15.67 0.87 19.11
CA VAL A 58 15.58 -0.14 20.17
C VAL A 58 14.12 -0.57 20.35
N PHE A 59 13.19 0.37 20.43
CA PHE A 59 11.77 0.05 20.58
C PHE A 59 11.19 -0.74 19.41
N PHE A 60 11.38 -0.26 18.17
CA PHE A 60 10.81 -0.92 16.99
C PHE A 60 11.41 -2.32 16.78
N LEU A 61 12.71 -2.47 16.99
CA LEU A 61 13.38 -3.77 16.88
C LEU A 61 13.02 -4.71 18.02
N PHE A 62 12.83 -4.20 19.25
CA PHE A 62 12.32 -4.99 20.36
C PHE A 62 10.91 -5.51 20.07
N LEU A 63 9.99 -4.65 19.63
CA LEU A 63 8.64 -5.09 19.25
C LEU A 63 8.66 -6.10 18.10
N THR A 64 9.52 -5.89 17.09
CA THR A 64 9.72 -6.84 16.00
C THR A 64 10.27 -8.17 16.52
N ALA A 65 11.23 -8.15 17.44
CA ALA A 65 11.80 -9.36 18.04
C ALA A 65 10.76 -10.13 18.88
N VAL A 66 9.83 -9.44 19.55
CA VAL A 66 8.78 -10.11 20.35
C VAL A 66 7.69 -10.69 19.46
N ARG A 67 7.29 -10.00 18.38
CA ARG A 67 6.19 -10.44 17.51
C ARG A 67 6.65 -11.37 16.37
N ASP A 68 7.74 -11.01 15.69
CA ASP A 68 8.15 -11.56 14.40
C ASP A 68 9.67 -11.85 14.36
N TRP A 69 10.22 -12.47 15.42
CA TRP A 69 11.68 -12.70 15.55
C TRP A 69 12.32 -13.42 14.36
N ARG A 70 11.55 -14.28 13.68
CA ARG A 70 12.00 -15.03 12.49
C ARG A 70 12.33 -14.10 11.33
N ASP A 71 11.52 -13.06 11.13
CA ASP A 71 11.73 -12.07 10.08
C ASP A 71 12.95 -11.19 10.38
N LEU A 72 13.16 -10.85 11.66
CA LEU A 72 14.37 -10.15 12.11
C LEU A 72 15.65 -10.95 11.84
N VAL A 73 15.63 -12.28 12.03
CA VAL A 73 16.79 -13.12 11.68
C VAL A 73 16.92 -13.30 10.17
N ALA A 74 15.80 -13.42 9.45
CA ALA A 74 15.79 -13.65 8.02
C ALA A 74 16.27 -12.44 7.23
N VAL A 75 15.95 -11.20 7.65
CA VAL A 75 16.42 -9.99 6.96
C VAL A 75 17.94 -9.85 7.03
N LEU A 76 18.57 -10.30 8.11
CA LEU A 76 20.03 -10.29 8.26
C LEU A 76 20.74 -11.16 7.22
N ARG A 77 20.06 -12.17 6.68
CA ARG A 77 20.57 -13.05 5.63
C ARG A 77 20.33 -12.49 4.22
N ASP A 78 19.50 -11.45 4.08
CA ASP A 78 19.21 -10.80 2.79
C ASP A 78 19.98 -9.49 2.63
N TRP A 79 21.26 -9.62 2.26
CA TRP A 79 22.16 -8.48 2.05
C TRP A 79 21.61 -7.42 1.09
N ARG A 80 20.83 -7.82 0.06
CA ARG A 80 20.23 -6.88 -0.89
C ARG A 80 19.13 -6.04 -0.26
N SER A 81 18.39 -6.60 0.70
CA SER A 81 17.41 -5.83 1.48
C SER A 81 18.11 -4.94 2.49
N LEU A 82 19.12 -5.44 3.19
CA LEU A 82 19.92 -4.65 4.13
C LEU A 82 20.58 -3.43 3.46
N ALA A 83 21.21 -3.61 2.31
CA ALA A 83 21.83 -2.49 1.58
C ALA A 83 20.80 -1.43 1.16
N ARG A 84 19.59 -1.86 0.76
CA ARG A 84 18.47 -0.94 0.45
C ARG A 84 17.95 -0.23 1.69
N ILE A 85 17.85 -0.92 2.81
CA ILE A 85 17.44 -0.34 4.10
C ILE A 85 18.50 0.64 4.60
N ALA A 86 19.79 0.33 4.47
CA ALA A 86 20.89 1.22 4.83
C ALA A 86 20.91 2.48 3.97
N ALA A 87 20.69 2.36 2.66
CA ALA A 87 20.59 3.52 1.80
C ALA A 87 19.33 4.37 2.13
N PHE A 88 18.19 3.72 2.43
CA PHE A 88 17.00 4.40 2.94
C PHE A 88 17.24 5.06 4.30
N ALA A 89 18.02 4.44 5.18
CA ALA A 89 18.39 4.98 6.48
C ALA A 89 19.14 6.31 6.37
N VAL A 90 20.03 6.44 5.39
CA VAL A 90 20.82 7.67 5.17
C VAL A 90 20.00 8.72 4.42
N PHE A 91 19.51 8.38 3.22
CA PHE A 91 18.90 9.36 2.31
C PHE A 91 17.43 9.66 2.61
N GLY A 92 16.71 8.69 3.16
CA GLY A 92 15.33 8.87 3.58
C GLY A 92 15.26 9.31 5.03
N VAL A 93 15.63 8.44 5.97
CA VAL A 93 15.35 8.66 7.39
C VAL A 93 16.26 9.73 8.00
N LEU A 94 17.57 9.54 7.97
CA LEU A 94 18.52 10.44 8.63
C LEU A 94 18.50 11.84 8.01
N LEU A 95 18.54 11.92 6.68
CA LEU A 95 18.52 13.20 5.98
C LEU A 95 17.26 14.00 6.35
N THR A 96 16.07 13.40 6.26
CA THR A 96 14.80 14.03 6.66
C THR A 96 14.85 14.49 8.11
N GLN A 97 15.27 13.63 9.05
CA GLN A 97 15.27 13.98 10.47
C GLN A 97 16.22 15.14 10.80
N LEU A 98 17.41 15.13 10.19
CA LEU A 98 18.40 16.18 10.40
C LEU A 98 17.94 17.50 9.77
N SER A 99 17.49 17.48 8.51
CA SER A 99 17.05 18.69 7.82
C SER A 99 15.81 19.29 8.45
N TYR A 100 14.85 18.46 8.85
CA TYR A 100 13.63 18.89 9.52
C TYR A 100 13.93 19.61 10.85
N LEU A 101 14.73 19.00 11.73
CA LEU A 101 15.03 19.61 13.03
C LEU A 101 15.90 20.87 12.90
N ASN A 102 16.84 20.91 11.95
CA ASN A 102 17.58 22.15 11.69
C ASN A 102 16.67 23.24 11.13
N ALA A 103 15.74 22.92 10.23
CA ALA A 103 14.77 23.89 9.74
C ALA A 103 13.94 24.48 10.90
N ILE A 104 13.49 23.65 11.85
CA ILE A 104 12.80 24.13 13.06
C ILE A 104 13.71 25.01 13.91
N GLY A 105 14.98 24.64 14.10
CA GLY A 105 15.94 25.41 14.91
C GLY A 105 16.19 26.83 14.40
N TYR A 106 16.11 27.06 13.09
CA TYR A 106 16.21 28.39 12.49
C TYR A 106 14.86 29.11 12.30
N THR A 107 13.74 28.40 12.48
CA THR A 107 12.40 28.93 12.19
C THR A 107 11.45 28.65 13.36
N SER A 108 10.36 27.93 13.12
CA SER A 108 9.44 27.40 14.11
C SER A 108 8.96 26.01 13.68
N ALA A 109 8.39 25.24 14.61
CA ALA A 109 7.84 23.92 14.33
C ALA A 109 6.77 23.96 13.23
N GLY A 110 5.91 24.97 13.25
CA GLY A 110 4.86 25.16 12.26
C GLY A 110 5.43 25.46 10.87
N VAL A 111 6.34 26.43 10.77
CA VAL A 111 6.96 26.86 9.51
C VAL A 111 7.83 25.75 8.91
N GLY A 112 8.70 25.13 9.69
CA GLY A 112 9.59 24.05 9.23
C GLY A 112 8.81 22.86 8.65
N THR A 113 7.76 22.42 9.36
CA THR A 113 6.86 21.35 8.89
C THR A 113 6.12 21.75 7.61
N THR A 114 5.67 23.01 7.52
CA THR A 114 4.95 23.49 6.34
C THR A 114 5.81 23.51 5.09
N ILE A 115 7.07 23.95 5.21
CA ILE A 115 8.03 23.93 4.09
C ILE A 115 8.36 22.50 3.67
N GLU A 116 8.52 21.57 4.63
CA GLU A 116 8.80 20.17 4.32
C GLU A 116 7.68 19.52 3.48
N GLN A 117 6.41 19.85 3.73
CA GLN A 117 5.26 19.29 3.00
C GLN A 117 5.27 19.60 1.50
N VAL A 118 6.04 20.59 1.06
CA VAL A 118 6.31 20.86 -0.36
C VAL A 118 6.96 19.66 -1.04
N GLY A 119 7.61 18.76 -0.29
CA GLY A 119 8.13 17.49 -0.79
C GLY A 119 7.07 16.62 -1.48
N LEU A 120 5.78 16.77 -1.15
CA LEU A 120 4.69 16.10 -1.86
C LEU A 120 4.58 16.52 -3.33
N VAL A 121 4.90 17.78 -3.63
CA VAL A 121 4.99 18.26 -5.02
C VAL A 121 6.16 17.59 -5.74
N ILE A 122 7.31 17.45 -5.09
CA ILE A 122 8.46 16.76 -5.67
C ILE A 122 8.10 15.29 -5.98
N ILE A 123 7.40 14.62 -5.06
CA ILE A 123 6.89 13.26 -5.27
C ILE A 123 5.93 13.22 -6.47
N MET A 124 4.97 14.16 -6.53
CA MET A 124 4.01 14.26 -7.64
C MET A 124 4.71 14.47 -8.99
N LEU A 125 5.69 15.38 -9.06
CA LEU A 125 6.46 15.65 -10.27
C LEU A 125 7.29 14.43 -10.69
N TYR A 126 7.94 13.76 -9.74
CA TYR A 126 8.64 12.51 -9.99
C TYR A 126 7.71 11.44 -10.56
N VAL A 127 6.52 11.28 -10.00
CA VAL A 127 5.50 10.33 -10.50
C VAL A 127 5.06 10.72 -11.91
N CYS A 128 4.81 12.01 -12.17
CA CYS A 128 4.44 12.50 -13.50
C CYS A 128 5.53 12.18 -14.54
N LEU A 129 6.79 12.48 -14.22
CA LEU A 129 7.94 12.20 -15.07
C LEU A 129 8.10 10.69 -15.33
N ARG A 130 8.05 9.88 -14.28
CA ARG A 130 8.24 8.43 -14.38
C ARG A 130 7.09 7.73 -15.11
N THR A 131 5.90 8.33 -15.11
CA THR A 131 4.73 7.84 -15.85
C THR A 131 4.53 8.55 -17.19
N ARG A 132 5.47 9.42 -17.60
CA ARG A 132 5.43 10.21 -18.85
C ARG A 132 4.09 10.91 -19.09
N ARG A 133 3.49 11.43 -18.02
CA ARG A 133 2.26 12.22 -18.06
C ARG A 133 2.53 13.63 -17.58
N LEU A 134 1.78 14.59 -18.11
CA LEU A 134 1.75 15.94 -17.57
C LEU A 134 0.94 15.98 -16.25
N PRO A 135 1.24 16.93 -15.35
CA PRO A 135 0.40 17.19 -14.18
C PRO A 135 -1.03 17.51 -14.62
N ARG A 136 -2.01 16.95 -13.92
CA ARG A 136 -3.43 17.28 -14.11
C ARG A 136 -3.68 18.70 -13.63
N ALA A 137 -4.79 19.31 -14.07
CA ALA A 137 -5.16 20.68 -13.67
C ALA A 137 -5.13 20.89 -12.14
N ARG A 138 -5.60 19.91 -11.36
CA ARG A 138 -5.54 19.98 -9.88
C ARG A 138 -4.11 19.86 -9.34
N GLU A 139 -3.26 19.04 -9.94
CA GLU A 139 -1.87 18.83 -9.51
C GLU A 139 -1.06 20.10 -9.83
N ALA A 140 -1.34 20.74 -10.98
CA ALA A 140 -0.82 22.04 -11.35
C ALA A 140 -1.31 23.16 -10.41
N ALA A 141 -2.60 23.17 -10.06
CA ALA A 141 -3.11 24.09 -9.04
C ALA A 141 -2.43 23.86 -7.68
N GLY A 142 -2.26 22.60 -7.27
CA GLY A 142 -1.51 22.23 -6.07
C GLY A 142 -0.08 22.75 -6.08
N LEU A 143 0.63 22.65 -7.22
CA LEU A 143 1.96 23.24 -7.39
C LEU A 143 1.94 24.78 -7.17
N VAL A 144 0.96 25.49 -7.72
CA VAL A 144 0.82 26.94 -7.50
C VAL A 144 0.59 27.26 -6.03
N PHE A 145 -0.29 26.50 -5.35
CA PHE A 145 -0.53 26.67 -3.92
C PHE A 145 0.70 26.34 -3.06
N ALA A 146 1.51 25.33 -3.44
CA ALA A 146 2.76 25.02 -2.76
C ALA A 146 3.76 26.18 -2.82
N LEU A 147 4.01 26.66 -4.04
CA LEU A 147 4.96 27.74 -4.29
C LEU A 147 4.48 29.04 -3.66
N GLY A 148 3.18 29.34 -3.77
CA GLY A 148 2.57 30.50 -3.12
C GLY A 148 2.65 30.43 -1.60
N GLY A 149 2.34 29.26 -1.00
CA GLY A 149 2.42 29.06 0.44
C GLY A 149 3.83 29.25 0.98
N MET A 150 4.84 28.66 0.33
CA MET A 150 6.24 28.89 0.67
C MET A 150 6.66 30.35 0.51
N ALA A 151 6.28 30.99 -0.60
CA ALA A 151 6.66 32.38 -0.86
C ALA A 151 6.07 33.33 0.19
N VAL A 152 4.82 33.13 0.58
CA VAL A 152 4.15 33.92 1.64
C VAL A 152 4.85 33.74 2.98
N ILE A 153 5.22 32.51 3.33
CA ILE A 153 5.95 32.21 4.57
C ILE A 153 7.35 32.82 4.55
N ALA A 154 8.08 32.69 3.44
CA ALA A 154 9.44 33.20 3.32
C ALA A 154 9.52 34.73 3.33
N THR A 155 8.51 35.41 2.76
CA THR A 155 8.51 36.89 2.60
C THR A 155 7.70 37.61 3.67
N GLN A 156 6.84 36.92 4.42
CA GLN A 156 5.97 37.51 5.44
C GLN A 156 5.19 38.74 4.93
N GLY A 157 4.78 38.71 3.66
CA GLY A 157 4.02 39.78 3.01
C GLY A 157 4.84 40.90 2.35
N ASP A 158 6.17 40.92 2.51
CA ASP A 158 7.07 41.84 1.81
C ASP A 158 7.92 41.10 0.74
N PRO A 159 7.56 41.16 -0.55
CA PRO A 159 8.28 40.47 -1.61
C PRO A 159 9.74 40.95 -1.82
N SER A 160 10.13 42.08 -1.21
CA SER A 160 11.45 42.66 -1.37
C SER A 160 12.50 42.12 -0.38
N SER A 161 12.07 41.38 0.65
CA SER A 161 12.95 40.82 1.68
C SER A 161 12.57 39.39 2.07
N LEU A 162 13.56 38.60 2.52
CA LEU A 162 13.29 37.34 3.20
C LEU A 162 13.20 37.59 4.70
N ALA A 163 12.06 37.26 5.29
CA ALA A 163 11.83 37.40 6.72
C ALA A 163 12.30 36.16 7.52
N ILE A 164 12.43 35.01 6.85
CA ILE A 164 12.99 33.79 7.44
C ILE A 164 14.49 33.72 7.13
N PRO A 165 15.34 33.29 8.09
CA PRO A 165 16.75 33.01 7.83
C PRO A 165 16.94 32.07 6.63
N VAL A 166 17.92 32.38 5.78
CA VAL A 166 18.20 31.61 4.55
C VAL A 166 18.54 30.16 4.89
N GLU A 167 19.20 29.92 6.01
CA GLU A 167 19.55 28.60 6.54
C GLU A 167 18.29 27.78 6.84
N GLY A 168 17.28 28.40 7.46
CA GLY A 168 16.01 27.74 7.76
C GLY A 168 15.26 27.31 6.50
N LEU A 169 15.20 28.19 5.51
CA LEU A 169 14.60 27.87 4.20
C LEU A 169 15.39 26.76 3.47
N ALA A 170 16.73 26.85 3.47
CA ALA A 170 17.59 25.86 2.84
C ALA A 170 17.40 24.47 3.46
N TRP A 171 17.42 24.37 4.79
CA TRP A 171 17.16 23.11 5.49
C TRP A 171 15.74 22.59 5.25
N GLY A 172 14.74 23.47 5.21
CA GLY A 172 13.37 23.09 4.88
C GLY A 172 13.24 22.48 3.47
N LEU A 173 13.90 23.07 2.47
CA LEU A 173 13.92 22.53 1.10
C LEU A 173 14.69 21.21 0.99
N VAL A 174 15.80 21.06 1.73
CA VAL A 174 16.50 19.77 1.85
C VAL A 174 15.55 18.73 2.45
N SER A 175 14.75 19.10 3.46
CA SER A 175 13.75 18.21 4.04
C SER A 175 12.66 17.82 3.05
N ALA A 176 12.17 18.76 2.24
CA ALA A 176 11.21 18.47 1.18
C ALA A 176 11.75 17.45 0.16
N VAL A 177 13.02 17.57 -0.23
CA VAL A 177 13.69 16.58 -1.09
C VAL A 177 13.85 15.24 -0.37
N ALA A 178 14.31 15.26 0.88
CA ALA A 178 14.49 14.06 1.70
C ALA A 178 13.19 13.30 1.90
N LEU A 179 12.07 13.99 2.11
CA LEU A 179 10.72 13.43 2.20
C LEU A 179 10.35 12.60 0.96
N SER A 180 10.81 13.01 -0.23
CA SER A 180 10.60 12.23 -1.46
C SER A 180 11.34 10.89 -1.45
N PHE A 181 12.60 10.88 -0.99
CA PHE A 181 13.35 9.64 -0.79
C PHE A 181 12.73 8.79 0.32
N TYR A 182 12.35 9.43 1.43
CA TYR A 182 11.70 8.79 2.56
C TYR A 182 10.44 8.02 2.13
N THR A 183 9.66 8.61 1.21
CA THR A 183 8.42 8.01 0.73
C THR A 183 8.64 6.95 -0.36
N LEU A 184 9.51 7.22 -1.34
CA LEU A 184 9.60 6.43 -2.57
C LEU A 184 10.60 5.26 -2.47
N MET A 185 11.69 5.44 -1.73
CA MET A 185 12.78 4.48 -1.65
C MET A 185 12.43 3.17 -0.91
N PRO A 186 11.72 3.20 0.24
CA PRO A 186 11.52 2.00 1.04
C PRO A 186 10.37 1.13 0.54
N VAL A 187 9.61 1.55 -0.49
CA VAL A 187 8.39 0.87 -0.98
C VAL A 187 8.58 -0.64 -1.15
N ARG A 188 9.69 -1.08 -1.76
CA ARG A 188 9.95 -2.51 -2.00
C ARG A 188 10.34 -3.28 -0.74
N VAL A 189 11.09 -2.67 0.17
CA VAL A 189 11.55 -3.34 1.40
C VAL A 189 10.43 -3.38 2.44
N LEU A 190 9.61 -2.31 2.53
CA LEU A 190 8.41 -2.27 3.35
C LEU A 190 7.40 -3.35 2.94
N ALA A 191 7.19 -3.53 1.63
CA ALA A 191 6.30 -4.56 1.12
C ALA A 191 6.77 -6.00 1.44
N LYS A 192 8.09 -6.20 1.61
CA LYS A 192 8.67 -7.52 1.87
C LYS A 192 8.77 -7.83 3.37
N TRP A 193 9.20 -6.87 4.17
CA TRP A 193 9.60 -7.08 5.57
C TRP A 193 8.69 -6.38 6.59
N GLY A 194 7.66 -5.67 6.12
CA GLY A 194 6.78 -4.91 6.98
C GLY A 194 7.37 -3.57 7.43
N SER A 195 6.48 -2.70 7.92
CA SER A 195 6.85 -1.32 8.27
C SER A 195 7.67 -1.24 9.55
N MET A 196 7.32 -2.02 10.58
CA MET A 196 7.97 -1.98 11.90
C MET A 196 9.46 -2.35 11.83
N LEU A 197 9.78 -3.48 11.18
CA LEU A 197 11.15 -3.98 11.02
C LEU A 197 12.01 -3.02 10.20
N VAL A 198 11.50 -2.59 9.04
CA VAL A 198 12.25 -1.69 8.12
C VAL A 198 12.52 -0.35 8.79
N THR A 199 11.52 0.25 9.44
CA THR A 199 11.69 1.51 10.18
C THR A 199 12.68 1.34 11.33
N GLY A 200 12.59 0.25 12.11
CA GLY A 200 13.52 -0.03 13.19
C GLY A 200 14.98 -0.17 12.72
N LEU A 201 15.22 -0.93 11.65
CA LEU A 201 16.56 -1.06 11.07
C LEU A 201 17.05 0.24 10.43
N ALA A 202 16.18 1.00 9.77
CA ALA A 202 16.56 2.28 9.18
C ALA A 202 16.92 3.31 10.26
N MET A 203 16.17 3.36 11.36
CA MET A 203 16.52 4.18 12.52
C MET A 203 17.80 3.71 13.20
N LEU A 204 18.05 2.40 13.27
CA LEU A 204 19.29 1.85 13.82
C LEU A 204 20.49 2.28 12.97
N PHE A 205 20.45 2.04 11.65
CA PHE A 205 21.56 2.37 10.76
C PHE A 205 21.78 3.88 10.67
N GLY A 206 20.72 4.67 10.51
CA GLY A 206 20.82 6.13 10.43
C GLY A 206 21.27 6.74 11.74
N GLY A 207 20.68 6.31 12.87
CA GLY A 207 21.02 6.80 14.21
C GLY A 207 22.46 6.43 14.62
N SER A 208 22.90 5.21 14.29
CA SER A 208 24.29 4.80 14.53
C SER A 208 25.27 5.59 13.66
N ALA A 209 24.99 5.73 12.37
CA ALA A 209 25.84 6.50 11.45
C ALA A 209 25.95 7.97 11.90
N ALA A 210 24.83 8.59 12.28
CA ALA A 210 24.81 9.95 12.82
C ALA A 210 25.60 10.03 14.14
N SER A 211 25.40 9.08 15.05
CA SER A 211 26.07 9.08 16.35
C SER A 211 27.58 8.89 16.24
N LEU A 212 28.07 8.14 15.25
CA LEU A 212 29.51 8.00 15.00
C LEU A 212 30.17 9.32 14.58
N VAL A 213 29.44 10.16 13.82
CA VAL A 213 29.94 11.44 13.33
C VAL A 213 29.77 12.54 14.37
N VAL A 214 28.57 12.63 14.97
CA VAL A 214 28.19 13.68 15.92
C VAL A 214 28.75 13.43 17.31
N GLN A 215 28.89 12.17 17.71
CA GLN A 215 29.36 11.75 19.03
C GLN A 215 28.56 12.41 20.18
N PRO A 216 27.23 12.16 20.26
CA PRO A 216 26.35 12.87 21.20
C PRO A 216 26.73 12.69 22.68
N TRP A 217 27.51 11.66 23.03
CA TRP A 217 28.03 11.41 24.38
C TRP A 217 29.15 12.36 24.81
N THR A 218 29.75 13.13 23.90
CA THR A 218 30.76 14.14 24.23
C THR A 218 30.17 15.55 24.41
N MET A 219 28.89 15.73 24.07
CA MET A 219 28.19 16.99 24.18
C MET A 219 27.64 17.18 25.60
N ASP A 220 27.94 18.32 26.22
CA ASP A 220 27.39 18.68 27.53
C ASP A 220 25.95 19.19 27.37
N VAL A 221 24.99 18.27 27.49
CA VAL A 221 23.55 18.54 27.40
C VAL A 221 22.93 18.39 28.78
N GLN A 222 22.59 19.51 29.41
CA GLN A 222 21.96 19.54 30.72
C GLN A 222 20.45 19.60 30.58
N LEU A 223 19.79 18.44 30.71
CA LEU A 223 18.33 18.36 30.72
C LEU A 223 17.80 18.55 32.14
N SER A 224 17.09 19.66 32.36
CA SER A 224 16.20 19.77 33.52
C SER A 224 15.07 18.74 33.43
N GLY A 225 14.27 18.58 34.50
CA GLY A 225 13.09 17.71 34.48
C GLY A 225 12.11 18.01 33.32
N GLY A 226 11.97 19.28 32.95
CA GLY A 226 11.14 19.69 31.81
C GLY A 226 11.74 19.29 30.45
N GLY A 227 13.05 19.46 30.27
CA GLY A 227 13.76 19.02 29.06
C GLY A 227 13.72 17.50 28.88
N LEU A 228 13.91 16.74 29.97
CA LEU A 228 13.78 15.29 29.93
C LEU A 228 12.35 14.86 29.55
N ALA A 229 11.33 15.52 30.11
CA ALA A 229 9.94 15.24 29.76
C ALA A 229 9.66 15.52 28.27
N ALA A 230 10.17 16.61 27.72
CA ALA A 230 10.06 16.93 26.29
C ALA A 230 10.75 15.87 25.42
N LEU A 231 11.93 15.39 25.80
CA LEU A 231 12.63 14.32 25.09
C LEU A 231 11.83 13.01 25.11
N VAL A 232 11.30 12.62 26.27
CA VAL A 232 10.46 11.42 26.42
C VAL A 232 9.19 11.56 25.58
N ALA A 233 8.57 12.74 25.56
CA ALA A 233 7.39 13.03 24.76
C ALA A 233 7.65 12.89 23.25
N ILE A 234 8.77 13.42 22.75
CA ILE A 234 9.20 13.27 21.35
C ILE A 234 9.32 11.80 20.95
N VAL A 235 9.94 10.98 21.82
CA VAL A 235 10.12 9.56 21.53
C VAL A 235 8.78 8.82 21.62
N LEU A 236 8.13 8.83 22.79
CA LEU A 236 6.98 7.98 23.05
C LEU A 236 5.72 8.45 22.32
N VAL A 237 5.41 9.74 22.36
CA VAL A 237 4.22 10.31 21.72
C VAL A 237 4.51 10.59 20.25
N GLY A 238 5.58 11.33 20.00
CA GLY A 238 5.93 11.84 18.68
C GLY A 238 6.41 10.78 17.69
N THR A 239 7.10 9.75 18.16
CA THR A 239 7.66 8.72 17.26
C THR A 239 6.85 7.45 17.32
N LEU A 240 6.69 6.87 18.52
CA LEU A 240 6.09 5.54 18.67
C LEU A 240 4.56 5.59 18.58
N GLY A 241 3.93 6.41 19.42
CA GLY A 241 2.48 6.57 19.49
C GLY A 241 1.92 7.08 18.16
N ALA A 242 2.48 8.17 17.63
CA ALA A 242 2.08 8.74 16.35
C ALA A 242 2.14 7.71 15.22
N TYR A 243 3.23 6.93 15.13
CA TYR A 243 3.39 5.91 14.10
C TYR A 243 2.39 4.75 14.26
N MET A 244 2.13 4.27 15.48
CA MET A 244 1.12 3.22 15.69
C MET A 244 -0.28 3.69 15.34
N LEU A 245 -0.64 4.92 15.74
CA LEU A 245 -1.91 5.55 15.39
C LEU A 245 -2.05 5.73 13.88
N TYR A 246 -0.99 6.15 13.21
CA TYR A 246 -0.97 6.26 11.75
C TYR A 246 -1.16 4.89 11.07
N LEU A 247 -0.44 3.85 11.50
CA LEU A 247 -0.61 2.50 10.95
C LEU A 247 -2.04 1.98 11.16
N GLN A 248 -2.63 2.23 12.32
CA GLN A 248 -4.03 1.88 12.58
C GLN A 248 -4.97 2.67 11.66
N GLY A 249 -4.71 3.96 11.46
CA GLY A 249 -5.45 4.81 10.54
C GLY A 249 -5.40 4.30 9.10
N VAL A 250 -4.22 3.89 8.63
CA VAL A 250 -4.04 3.27 7.31
C VAL A 250 -4.78 1.95 7.21
N ALA A 251 -4.73 1.11 8.24
CA ALA A 251 -5.41 -0.19 8.25
C ALA A 251 -6.93 -0.07 8.20
N ASP A 252 -7.51 0.92 8.89
CA ASP A 252 -8.96 1.08 9.06
C ASP A 252 -9.60 2.00 8.02
N ALA A 253 -8.98 3.14 7.69
CA ALA A 253 -9.51 4.14 6.76
C ALA A 253 -8.88 4.08 5.36
N GLY A 254 -7.80 3.31 5.20
CA GLY A 254 -7.03 3.21 3.97
C GLY A 254 -5.92 4.26 3.87
N PRO A 255 -4.85 3.98 3.10
CA PRO A 255 -3.64 4.80 3.06
C PRO A 255 -3.87 6.23 2.54
N VAL A 256 -4.73 6.41 1.54
CA VAL A 256 -4.99 7.74 0.95
C VAL A 256 -5.67 8.66 1.95
N LYS A 257 -6.72 8.18 2.64
CA LYS A 257 -7.44 8.99 3.63
C LYS A 257 -6.55 9.26 4.85
N ALA A 258 -5.84 8.25 5.34
CA ALA A 258 -4.94 8.41 6.47
C ALA A 258 -3.85 9.45 6.19
N SER A 259 -3.20 9.38 5.01
CA SER A 259 -2.18 10.37 4.63
C SER A 259 -2.72 11.77 4.43
N LEU A 260 -3.95 11.94 3.90
CA LEU A 260 -4.59 13.25 3.81
C LEU A 260 -4.83 13.86 5.20
N LEU A 261 -5.27 13.06 6.16
CA LEU A 261 -5.53 13.51 7.54
C LEU A 261 -4.26 13.88 8.30
N CYS A 262 -3.08 13.44 7.86
CA CYS A 262 -1.80 13.88 8.40
C CYS A 262 -1.50 15.36 8.12
N CYS A 263 -2.28 16.05 7.26
CA CYS A 263 -2.20 17.51 7.14
C CYS A 263 -2.53 18.25 8.45
N ALA A 264 -3.06 17.55 9.47
CA ALA A 264 -3.20 18.07 10.82
C ALA A 264 -1.85 18.39 11.49
N GLU A 265 -0.75 17.80 11.03
CA GLU A 265 0.59 18.00 11.59
C GLU A 265 1.06 19.47 11.54
N PRO A 266 1.20 20.14 10.37
CA PRO A 266 1.64 21.54 10.32
C PRO A 266 0.68 22.48 11.07
N VAL A 267 -0.63 22.20 11.02
CA VAL A 267 -1.65 22.99 11.73
C VAL A 267 -1.47 22.88 13.25
N SER A 268 -1.35 21.65 13.76
CA SER A 268 -1.16 21.41 15.18
C SER A 268 0.19 21.92 15.68
N ALA A 269 1.28 21.76 14.92
CA ALA A 269 2.59 22.31 15.24
C ALA A 269 2.55 23.84 15.37
N THR A 270 1.85 24.52 14.44
CA THR A 270 1.69 25.99 14.46
C THR A 270 0.88 26.44 15.67
N VAL A 271 -0.26 25.80 15.95
CA VAL A 271 -1.11 26.13 17.10
C VAL A 271 -0.38 25.87 18.42
N LEU A 272 0.33 24.75 18.55
CA LEU A 272 1.08 24.42 19.74
C LEU A 272 2.28 25.36 19.94
N ALA A 273 3.01 25.69 18.87
CA ALA A 273 4.09 26.67 18.96
C ALA A 273 3.57 28.05 19.43
N LEU A 274 2.42 28.49 18.93
CA LEU A 274 1.80 29.75 19.34
C LEU A 274 1.30 29.72 20.78
N VAL A 275 0.50 28.71 21.15
CA VAL A 275 -0.22 28.68 22.43
C VAL A 275 0.69 28.23 23.58
N TRP A 276 1.60 27.28 23.34
CA TRP A 276 2.44 26.72 24.39
C TRP A 276 3.77 27.44 24.51
N LEU A 277 4.48 27.63 23.39
CA LEU A 277 5.81 28.25 23.38
C LEU A 277 5.75 29.77 23.22
N HIS A 278 4.56 30.35 23.03
CA HIS A 278 4.38 31.78 22.76
C HIS A 278 5.23 32.25 21.56
N ALA A 279 5.47 31.35 20.61
CA ALA A 279 6.25 31.65 19.42
C ALA A 279 5.50 32.68 18.55
N PRO A 280 6.18 33.69 18.00
CA PRO A 280 5.54 34.65 17.13
C PRO A 280 5.06 33.94 15.86
N VAL A 281 3.74 33.87 15.69
CA VAL A 281 3.09 33.36 14.47
C VAL A 281 2.40 34.54 13.80
N SER A 282 2.82 34.84 12.58
CA SER A 282 2.23 35.92 11.81
C SER A 282 0.94 35.47 11.12
N VAL A 283 0.17 36.44 10.63
CA VAL A 283 -0.97 36.16 9.75
C VAL A 283 -0.51 35.45 8.46
N TRP A 284 0.71 35.74 7.98
CA TRP A 284 1.27 35.14 6.78
C TRP A 284 1.66 33.68 6.98
N ASP A 285 2.13 33.30 8.18
CA ASP A 285 2.37 31.89 8.52
C ASP A 285 1.07 31.08 8.44
N ALA A 286 -0.02 31.64 8.97
CA ALA A 286 -1.34 31.01 8.90
C ALA A 286 -1.83 30.88 7.44
N VAL A 287 -1.69 31.94 6.63
CA VAL A 287 -2.05 31.92 5.21
C VAL A 287 -1.23 30.86 4.46
N GLY A 288 0.07 30.83 4.65
CA GLY A 288 0.94 29.85 4.01
C GLY A 288 0.59 28.41 4.41
N CYS A 289 0.34 28.16 5.70
CA CYS A 289 -0.14 26.86 6.17
C CYS A 289 -1.45 26.44 5.48
N VAL A 290 -2.42 27.36 5.35
CA VAL A 290 -3.68 27.09 4.65
C VAL A 290 -3.43 26.73 3.18
N LEU A 291 -2.58 27.47 2.48
CA LEU A 291 -2.24 27.19 1.07
C LEU A 291 -1.58 25.81 0.91
N ILE A 292 -0.67 25.43 1.81
CA ILE A 292 -0.06 24.09 1.81
C ILE A 292 -1.08 22.99 2.11
N VAL A 293 -1.99 23.20 3.07
CA VAL A 293 -3.07 22.24 3.34
C VAL A 293 -3.95 22.05 2.10
N VAL A 294 -4.35 23.13 1.42
CA VAL A 294 -5.10 23.06 0.16
C VAL A 294 -4.32 22.29 -0.90
N MET A 295 -3.01 22.54 -1.04
CA MET A 295 -2.15 21.80 -1.95
C MET A 295 -2.18 20.29 -1.66
N ILE A 296 -2.07 19.88 -0.39
CA ILE A 296 -2.12 18.47 0.00
C ILE A 296 -3.43 17.84 -0.51
N PHE A 297 -4.58 18.45 -0.24
CA PHE A 297 -5.86 17.92 -0.74
C PHE A 297 -5.89 17.78 -2.26
N LEU A 298 -5.45 18.81 -2.99
CA LEU A 298 -5.44 18.80 -4.45
C LEU A 298 -4.54 17.73 -5.05
N VAL A 299 -3.36 17.51 -4.46
CA VAL A 299 -2.35 16.55 -4.96
C VAL A 299 -2.70 15.12 -4.57
N THR A 300 -3.34 14.91 -3.42
CA THR A 300 -3.60 13.55 -2.89
C THR A 300 -4.98 12.99 -3.24
N GLU A 301 -5.98 13.83 -3.55
CA GLU A 301 -7.29 13.34 -3.98
C GLU A 301 -7.27 12.77 -5.40
N ARG A 302 -7.86 11.58 -5.57
CA ARG A 302 -8.15 10.99 -6.88
C ARG A 302 -9.54 11.43 -7.34
N GLU A 303 -9.70 11.70 -8.64
CA GLU A 303 -11.01 12.12 -9.19
C GLU A 303 -12.02 11.03 -8.89
N ARG A 304 -13.17 11.42 -8.32
CA ARG A 304 -14.38 10.64 -8.53
C ARG A 304 -14.69 10.70 -10.02
N ARG A 305 -14.71 9.54 -10.66
CA ARG A 305 -15.09 9.41 -12.07
C ARG A 305 -16.48 10.03 -12.24
N PRO A 306 -16.70 10.91 -13.23
CA PRO A 306 -18.05 11.26 -13.66
C PRO A 306 -18.79 9.95 -13.94
N ALA A 307 -20.01 9.81 -13.41
CA ALA A 307 -20.85 8.67 -13.72
C ALA A 307 -20.88 8.48 -15.24
N ALA A 308 -20.53 7.28 -15.71
CA ALA A 308 -20.54 6.98 -17.13
C ALA A 308 -21.93 7.32 -17.69
N ALA A 309 -22.00 8.25 -18.63
CA ALA A 309 -23.21 8.50 -19.39
C ALA A 309 -23.65 7.19 -20.07
N PRO A 310 -24.97 6.95 -20.21
CA PRO A 310 -25.49 5.76 -20.87
C PRO A 310 -24.85 5.61 -22.25
N ALA A 311 -24.37 4.40 -22.56
CA ALA A 311 -23.75 4.09 -23.84
C ALA A 311 -24.81 4.19 -24.96
N GLU A 312 -24.81 5.30 -25.70
CA GLU A 312 -25.38 5.32 -27.04
C GLU A 312 -24.44 4.57 -27.99
N ALA A 313 -25.04 3.68 -28.78
CA ALA A 313 -24.36 2.77 -29.68
C ALA A 313 -23.59 3.52 -30.77
N ALA A 314 -22.26 3.41 -30.76
CA ALA A 314 -21.43 3.80 -31.91
C ALA A 314 -21.36 2.62 -32.91
N PRO A 315 -21.49 2.88 -34.22
CA PRO A 315 -21.56 1.84 -35.24
C PRO A 315 -20.19 1.24 -35.58
N ASP A 316 -20.28 0.01 -36.09
CA ASP A 316 -19.23 -0.84 -36.65
C ASP A 316 -18.26 -0.06 -37.55
N ALA A 317 -16.98 0.00 -37.18
CA ALA A 317 -15.91 0.56 -38.01
C ALA A 317 -14.75 -0.42 -38.09
N GLY A 318 -14.47 -0.79 -39.35
CA GLY A 318 -13.51 -1.78 -39.81
C GLY A 318 -12.14 -1.78 -39.14
N LEU A 319 -11.63 -3.00 -39.02
CA LEU A 319 -10.21 -3.30 -38.95
C LEU A 319 -9.52 -2.66 -40.16
N ASP A 320 -8.69 -1.64 -39.92
CA ASP A 320 -7.47 -1.32 -40.68
C ASP A 320 -6.76 -0.14 -40.02
N SER A 321 -5.65 -0.40 -39.34
CA SER A 321 -4.56 0.57 -39.16
C SER A 321 -3.34 -0.12 -38.56
N GLU A 322 -2.37 -0.37 -39.44
CA GLU A 322 -0.96 -0.53 -39.12
C GLU A 322 -0.46 0.72 -38.38
N ASN A 323 -0.38 0.65 -37.05
CA ASN A 323 0.56 1.37 -36.19
C ASN A 323 0.37 0.85 -34.76
N GLY A 324 0.89 -0.35 -34.51
CA GLY A 324 0.84 -1.02 -33.22
C GLY A 324 1.75 -0.35 -32.19
N ALA A 325 1.32 0.76 -31.60
CA ALA A 325 1.83 1.19 -30.32
C ALA A 325 1.39 0.18 -29.26
N ILE A 326 2.32 -0.69 -28.85
CA ILE A 326 2.15 -1.61 -27.72
C ILE A 326 1.74 -0.78 -26.49
N PRO A 327 0.55 -0.98 -25.90
CA PRO A 327 0.15 -0.23 -24.71
C PRO A 327 1.09 -0.54 -23.54
N ASP A 328 1.63 0.51 -22.91
CA ASP A 328 2.60 0.47 -21.80
C ASP A 328 2.45 -0.75 -20.88
N ASP A 329 3.46 -1.62 -20.93
CA ASP A 329 3.66 -2.68 -19.97
C ASP A 329 3.84 -2.06 -18.57
N PRO A 330 2.97 -2.38 -17.61
CA PRO A 330 3.20 -1.97 -16.24
C PRO A 330 4.27 -2.87 -15.62
N PRO A 331 4.94 -2.40 -14.55
CA PRO A 331 6.22 -2.96 -14.16
C PRO A 331 6.11 -4.43 -13.74
N LEU A 332 7.12 -5.21 -14.12
CA LEU A 332 7.35 -6.57 -13.63
C LEU A 332 7.53 -6.53 -12.09
N PHE A 333 6.49 -6.93 -11.34
CA PHE A 333 6.50 -6.94 -9.88
C PHE A 333 6.48 -8.36 -9.28
N ALA A 334 7.36 -8.56 -8.29
CA ALA A 334 7.48 -9.75 -7.46
C ALA A 334 7.09 -9.41 -6.01
N GLY A 335 5.89 -9.82 -5.62
CA GLY A 335 5.25 -9.67 -4.30
C GLY A 335 3.76 -10.10 -4.39
N ARG A 336 3.11 -10.45 -3.27
CA ARG A 336 1.68 -10.83 -3.27
C ARG A 336 0.84 -9.59 -3.58
N ALA A 337 0.33 -9.50 -4.82
CA ALA A 337 -0.43 -8.34 -5.29
C ALA A 337 -1.71 -8.06 -4.50
N SER A 338 -2.16 -9.01 -3.66
CA SER A 338 -3.29 -8.91 -2.74
C SER A 338 -3.04 -7.91 -1.59
N VAL A 339 -1.78 -7.66 -1.26
CA VAL A 339 -1.36 -6.79 -0.16
C VAL A 339 -1.14 -5.34 -0.62
N LEU A 340 -0.91 -5.12 -1.91
CA LEU A 340 -0.45 -3.84 -2.47
C LEU A 340 -1.56 -3.02 -3.14
N GLY A 341 -2.81 -3.50 -3.15
CA GLY A 341 -3.96 -2.75 -3.70
C GLY A 341 -3.93 -2.53 -5.22
N TYR A 342 -3.01 -3.16 -5.95
CA TYR A 342 -2.89 -3.07 -7.42
C TYR A 342 -4.10 -3.61 -8.16
N TYR A 343 -4.75 -4.60 -7.53
CA TYR A 343 -5.89 -5.30 -8.08
C TYR A 343 -7.00 -5.29 -7.04
N ALA A 344 -8.21 -5.02 -7.50
CA ALA A 344 -9.42 -5.20 -6.71
C ALA A 344 -10.14 -6.45 -7.19
N SER A 345 -10.77 -7.18 -6.27
CA SER A 345 -11.65 -8.30 -6.61
C SER A 345 -13.04 -8.04 -6.06
N ARG A 346 -14.06 -8.35 -6.85
CA ARG A 346 -15.45 -8.35 -6.39
C ARG A 346 -16.23 -9.50 -7.03
N PRO A 347 -17.37 -9.92 -6.44
CA PRO A 347 -18.31 -10.78 -7.15
C PRO A 347 -18.69 -10.16 -8.49
N ALA A 348 -18.81 -11.01 -9.51
CA ALA A 348 -19.27 -10.60 -10.83
C ALA A 348 -20.75 -10.18 -10.76
N ALA A 349 -21.09 -9.10 -11.45
CA ALA A 349 -22.45 -8.65 -11.67
C ALA A 349 -22.97 -9.17 -13.02
N ARG A 350 -24.29 -9.09 -13.22
CA ARG A 350 -24.92 -9.49 -14.50
C ARG A 350 -24.35 -8.74 -15.70
N GLU A 351 -23.98 -7.47 -15.50
CA GLU A 351 -23.38 -6.59 -16.51
C GLU A 351 -21.98 -7.05 -16.94
N ASP A 352 -21.24 -7.73 -16.06
CA ASP A 352 -19.90 -8.23 -16.36
C ASP A 352 -19.91 -9.46 -17.30
N PHE A 353 -21.09 -10.05 -17.57
CA PHE A 353 -21.22 -11.31 -18.31
C PHE A 353 -20.46 -11.31 -19.63
N GLY A 354 -20.58 -10.25 -20.43
CA GLY A 354 -19.92 -10.15 -21.73
C GLY A 354 -18.39 -10.17 -21.59
N ARG A 355 -17.85 -9.40 -20.66
CA ARG A 355 -16.40 -9.32 -20.43
C ARG A 355 -15.85 -10.59 -19.77
N VAL A 356 -16.60 -11.20 -18.86
CA VAL A 356 -16.25 -12.50 -18.28
C VAL A 356 -16.22 -13.59 -19.34
N SER A 357 -17.20 -13.64 -20.24
CA SER A 357 -17.22 -14.58 -21.36
C SER A 357 -15.98 -14.41 -22.23
N ALA A 358 -15.61 -13.17 -22.56
CA ALA A 358 -14.39 -12.89 -23.34
C ALA A 358 -13.11 -13.32 -22.62
N LEU A 359 -13.01 -13.14 -21.29
CA LEU A 359 -11.86 -13.61 -20.51
C LEU A 359 -11.76 -15.14 -20.49
N LEU A 360 -12.89 -15.84 -20.44
CA LEU A 360 -12.91 -17.31 -20.53
C LEU A 360 -12.53 -17.80 -21.94
N ASP A 361 -12.92 -17.08 -22.99
CA ASP A 361 -12.49 -17.36 -24.36
C ASP A 361 -10.96 -17.26 -24.51
N VAL A 362 -10.33 -16.26 -23.89
CA VAL A 362 -8.86 -16.16 -23.80
C VAL A 362 -8.25 -17.38 -23.09
N GLY A 363 -8.96 -17.95 -22.11
CA GLY A 363 -8.59 -19.21 -21.45
C GLY A 363 -8.60 -20.40 -22.42
N HIS A 364 -9.70 -20.56 -23.18
CA HIS A 364 -9.83 -21.61 -24.19
C HIS A 364 -8.77 -21.53 -25.29
N GLU A 365 -8.47 -20.33 -25.78
CA GLU A 365 -7.38 -20.12 -26.74
C GLU A 365 -6.02 -20.52 -26.15
N THR A 366 -5.82 -20.29 -24.86
CA THR A 366 -4.58 -20.67 -24.17
C THR A 366 -4.47 -22.19 -24.06
N PHE A 367 -5.56 -22.88 -23.76
CA PHE A 367 -5.59 -24.34 -23.77
C PHE A 367 -5.29 -24.91 -25.16
N ALA A 368 -5.88 -24.35 -26.21
CA ALA A 368 -5.57 -24.75 -27.58
C ALA A 368 -4.07 -24.57 -27.90
N SER A 369 -3.46 -23.45 -27.47
CA SER A 369 -2.01 -23.20 -27.66
C SER A 369 -1.10 -24.15 -26.89
N LEU A 370 -1.62 -24.80 -25.84
CA LEU A 370 -0.91 -25.80 -25.03
C LEU A 370 -1.18 -27.24 -25.50
N GLY A 371 -1.93 -27.43 -26.60
CA GLY A 371 -2.29 -28.75 -27.12
C GLY A 371 -3.39 -29.45 -26.31
N ILE A 372 -4.13 -28.74 -25.46
CA ILE A 372 -5.22 -29.31 -24.65
C ILE A 372 -6.50 -29.34 -25.49
N ASP A 373 -7.00 -30.55 -25.79
CA ASP A 373 -8.28 -30.72 -26.49
C ASP A 373 -9.46 -30.67 -25.52
N GLU A 374 -10.14 -29.53 -25.50
CA GLU A 374 -11.38 -29.38 -24.73
C GLU A 374 -12.61 -29.95 -25.44
N GLY A 375 -12.51 -30.29 -26.72
CA GLY A 375 -13.59 -30.80 -27.57
C GLY A 375 -14.23 -29.68 -28.40
N ARG A 376 -14.27 -29.87 -29.72
CA ARG A 376 -14.58 -28.83 -30.73
C ARG A 376 -15.99 -28.20 -30.67
N ASN A 377 -16.96 -28.78 -29.97
CA ASN A 377 -18.38 -28.41 -30.15
C ASN A 377 -19.06 -27.66 -28.98
N LYS A 378 -18.47 -27.56 -27.79
CA LYS A 378 -19.05 -26.80 -26.66
C LYS A 378 -17.99 -26.19 -25.75
N LYS A 379 -17.90 -24.86 -25.74
CA LYS A 379 -17.10 -24.09 -24.77
C LYS A 379 -17.64 -24.30 -23.35
N TYR A 380 -16.75 -24.55 -22.40
CA TYR A 380 -17.09 -24.76 -20.99
C TYR A 380 -16.49 -23.64 -20.13
N PRO A 381 -17.25 -22.96 -19.27
CA PRO A 381 -18.66 -23.20 -18.96
C PRO A 381 -19.61 -22.70 -20.06
N SER A 382 -20.82 -23.25 -20.10
CA SER A 382 -21.89 -22.71 -20.94
C SER A 382 -22.37 -21.35 -20.40
N ALA A 383 -22.89 -20.49 -21.28
CA ALA A 383 -23.49 -19.19 -20.90
C ALA A 383 -24.49 -19.31 -19.75
N ARG A 384 -25.35 -20.35 -19.76
CA ARG A 384 -26.33 -20.62 -18.70
C ARG A 384 -25.65 -20.94 -17.36
N ARG A 385 -24.59 -21.75 -17.36
CA ARG A 385 -23.84 -22.10 -16.14
C ARG A 385 -23.07 -20.91 -15.60
N LEU A 386 -22.45 -20.11 -16.48
CA LEU A 386 -21.79 -18.87 -16.10
C LEU A 386 -22.77 -17.89 -15.45
N MET A 387 -23.92 -17.64 -16.08
CA MET A 387 -24.95 -16.73 -15.54
C MET A 387 -25.50 -17.21 -14.19
N HIS A 388 -25.67 -18.53 -14.02
CA HIS A 388 -26.08 -19.11 -12.75
C HIS A 388 -25.02 -18.88 -11.65
N SER A 389 -23.74 -19.07 -11.98
CA SER A 389 -22.63 -18.81 -11.05
C SER A 389 -22.50 -17.33 -10.67
N ILE A 390 -22.72 -16.42 -11.63
CA ILE A 390 -22.80 -14.96 -11.36
C ILE A 390 -23.94 -14.66 -10.40
N LYS A 391 -25.14 -15.22 -10.64
CA LYS A 391 -26.30 -15.02 -9.77
C LYS A 391 -26.08 -15.57 -8.35
N ASN A 392 -25.34 -16.66 -8.20
CA ASN A 392 -25.03 -17.27 -6.92
C ASN A 392 -23.82 -16.61 -6.21
N GLY A 393 -23.18 -15.61 -6.82
CA GLY A 393 -22.02 -14.92 -6.24
C GLY A 393 -20.73 -15.76 -6.20
N THR A 394 -20.67 -16.88 -6.92
CA THR A 394 -19.48 -17.76 -6.94
C THR A 394 -18.43 -17.30 -7.96
N THR A 395 -18.84 -16.60 -9.02
CA THR A 395 -17.92 -15.99 -9.99
C THR A 395 -17.42 -14.64 -9.50
N HIS A 396 -16.12 -14.43 -9.57
CA HIS A 396 -15.43 -13.21 -9.16
C HIS A 396 -14.61 -12.64 -10.32
N VAL A 397 -14.55 -11.31 -10.39
CA VAL A 397 -13.75 -10.58 -11.37
C VAL A 397 -12.62 -9.83 -10.69
N VAL A 398 -11.52 -9.64 -11.41
CA VAL A 398 -10.36 -8.86 -10.97
C VAL A 398 -10.21 -7.62 -11.85
N GLU A 399 -10.12 -6.48 -11.20
CA GLU A 399 -9.95 -5.16 -11.82
C GLU A 399 -8.52 -4.66 -11.62
N ASP A 400 -7.95 -4.01 -12.66
CA ASP A 400 -6.72 -3.24 -12.52
C ASP A 400 -6.97 -1.86 -11.89
N GLU A 401 -5.90 -1.11 -11.63
CA GLU A 401 -5.99 0.26 -11.09
C GLU A 401 -6.83 1.24 -11.95
N ARG A 402 -7.09 0.88 -13.22
CA ARG A 402 -7.91 1.66 -14.17
C ARG A 402 -9.36 1.17 -14.20
N GLY A 403 -9.73 0.21 -13.35
CA GLY A 403 -11.07 -0.39 -13.29
C GLY A 403 -11.36 -1.34 -14.46
N ARG A 404 -10.35 -1.77 -15.21
CA ARG A 404 -10.55 -2.72 -16.31
C ARG A 404 -10.58 -4.14 -15.76
N LEU A 405 -11.58 -4.92 -16.18
CA LEU A 405 -11.66 -6.34 -15.85
C LEU A 405 -10.58 -7.12 -16.62
N ILE A 406 -9.57 -7.57 -15.88
CA ILE A 406 -8.36 -8.22 -16.43
C ILE A 406 -8.30 -9.71 -16.12
N ALA A 407 -9.12 -10.22 -15.19
CA ALA A 407 -9.19 -11.64 -14.91
C ALA A 407 -10.53 -12.05 -14.30
N VAL A 408 -10.80 -13.35 -14.35
CA VAL A 408 -11.95 -14.01 -13.74
C VAL A 408 -11.49 -15.28 -13.02
N PHE A 409 -12.18 -15.61 -11.94
CA PHE A 409 -12.08 -16.91 -11.26
C PHE A 409 -13.41 -17.22 -10.57
N ALA A 410 -13.65 -18.47 -10.22
CA ALA A 410 -14.83 -18.87 -9.47
C ALA A 410 -14.44 -19.71 -8.25
N VAL A 411 -15.10 -19.46 -7.12
CA VAL A 411 -14.96 -20.24 -5.90
C VAL A 411 -16.32 -20.83 -5.57
N SER A 412 -16.43 -22.16 -5.62
CA SER A 412 -17.66 -22.90 -5.34
C SER A 412 -17.58 -23.56 -3.96
N PHE A 413 -18.70 -23.52 -3.25
CA PHE A 413 -18.92 -24.27 -2.00
C PHE A 413 -19.84 -25.48 -2.20
N ALA A 414 -20.34 -25.67 -3.43
CA ALA A 414 -21.16 -26.83 -3.77
C ALA A 414 -20.26 -28.02 -4.13
N PRO A 415 -20.64 -29.26 -3.78
CA PRO A 415 -19.85 -30.44 -4.09
C PRO A 415 -19.76 -30.70 -5.60
N ASP A 416 -18.55 -30.88 -6.15
CA ASP A 416 -18.37 -31.44 -7.49
C ASP A 416 -18.59 -32.95 -7.50
N LYS A 417 -19.52 -33.39 -8.36
CA LYS A 417 -19.82 -34.81 -8.59
C LYS A 417 -18.61 -35.62 -9.04
N ASN A 418 -17.63 -34.98 -9.68
CA ASN A 418 -16.38 -35.62 -10.09
C ASN A 418 -15.51 -35.95 -8.87
N TYR A 419 -15.49 -35.09 -7.85
CA TYR A 419 -14.66 -35.29 -6.66
C TYR A 419 -15.25 -36.38 -5.75
N ALA A 420 -16.58 -36.56 -5.79
CA ALA A 420 -17.28 -37.63 -5.06
C ALA A 420 -16.88 -39.05 -5.50
N ARG A 421 -16.31 -39.23 -6.70
CA ARG A 421 -15.88 -40.53 -7.22
C ARG A 421 -14.49 -40.97 -6.72
N GLY A 422 -13.79 -40.11 -5.99
CA GLY A 422 -12.41 -40.33 -5.57
C GLY A 422 -11.39 -39.96 -6.65
N ILE A 423 -10.13 -39.90 -6.24
CA ILE A 423 -8.98 -39.65 -7.10
C ILE A 423 -8.01 -40.85 -7.01
N ASP A 424 -7.17 -41.02 -8.01
CA ASP A 424 -6.00 -41.89 -7.94
C ASP A 424 -4.94 -41.20 -7.07
N GLY A 425 -5.08 -41.37 -5.75
CA GLY A 425 -4.37 -40.65 -4.71
C GLY A 425 -5.25 -40.44 -3.46
N ALA A 426 -4.97 -39.40 -2.68
CA ALA A 426 -5.76 -39.06 -1.49
C ALA A 426 -5.83 -37.54 -1.28
N TRP A 427 -7.04 -37.05 -1.01
CA TRP A 427 -7.24 -35.68 -0.54
C TRP A 427 -6.67 -35.51 0.87
N LEU A 428 -6.19 -34.31 1.18
CA LEU A 428 -5.66 -33.93 2.49
C LEU A 428 -6.76 -33.80 3.55
N THR A 429 -7.99 -33.47 3.14
CA THR A 429 -9.15 -33.34 4.03
C THR A 429 -10.12 -34.50 3.88
N ASP A 430 -10.82 -34.83 4.98
CA ASP A 430 -11.80 -35.92 5.01
C ASP A 430 -12.99 -35.62 4.09
N MET A 431 -13.19 -36.49 3.09
CA MET A 431 -14.29 -36.41 2.12
C MET A 431 -15.68 -36.60 2.74
N ARG A 432 -15.76 -37.12 3.98
CA ARG A 432 -17.01 -37.48 4.65
C ARG A 432 -17.52 -36.42 5.63
N ALA A 433 -16.78 -35.33 5.84
CA ALA A 433 -17.18 -34.28 6.77
C ALA A 433 -18.38 -33.46 6.24
N ASP A 434 -19.37 -33.23 7.12
CA ASP A 434 -20.55 -32.38 6.89
C ASP A 434 -20.57 -31.24 7.91
N PRO A 435 -20.57 -29.96 7.49
CA PRO A 435 -20.54 -29.48 6.10
C PRO A 435 -19.20 -29.77 5.41
N GLN A 436 -19.23 -29.89 4.08
CA GLN A 436 -18.07 -30.13 3.21
C GLN A 436 -16.84 -29.31 3.65
N PRO A 437 -15.66 -29.91 3.88
CA PRO A 437 -14.55 -29.18 4.49
C PRO A 437 -13.76 -28.32 3.49
N TYR A 438 -14.08 -28.37 2.20
CA TYR A 438 -13.29 -27.74 1.15
C TYR A 438 -14.11 -26.79 0.28
N ALA A 439 -13.46 -25.77 -0.29
CA ALA A 439 -13.96 -24.99 -1.43
C ALA A 439 -13.29 -25.46 -2.73
N GLU A 440 -13.89 -25.13 -3.87
CA GLU A 440 -13.35 -25.49 -5.18
C GLU A 440 -13.02 -24.24 -6.01
N LEU A 441 -11.82 -24.20 -6.58
CA LEU A 441 -11.36 -23.13 -7.46
C LEU A 441 -11.53 -23.52 -8.92
N HIS A 442 -12.37 -22.78 -9.63
CA HIS A 442 -12.71 -23.00 -11.05
C HIS A 442 -12.45 -21.75 -11.90
N TRP A 443 -12.38 -21.95 -13.22
CA TRP A 443 -12.44 -20.89 -14.24
C TRP A 443 -11.44 -19.74 -14.07
N VAL A 444 -10.20 -20.07 -13.66
CA VAL A 444 -9.12 -19.10 -13.55
C VAL A 444 -8.65 -18.70 -14.95
N ALA A 445 -8.95 -17.47 -15.36
CA ALA A 445 -8.51 -16.92 -16.64
C ALA A 445 -8.01 -15.47 -16.47
N VAL A 446 -6.86 -15.18 -17.08
CA VAL A 446 -6.20 -13.88 -17.03
C VAL A 446 -5.96 -13.40 -18.46
N ASP A 447 -6.34 -12.15 -18.72
CA ASP A 447 -6.14 -11.48 -20.00
C ASP A 447 -4.66 -11.46 -20.40
N ARG A 448 -4.35 -11.59 -21.70
CA ARG A 448 -2.98 -11.73 -22.20
C ARG A 448 -2.05 -10.60 -21.73
N PRO A 449 -2.46 -9.30 -21.81
CA PRO A 449 -1.61 -8.18 -21.36
C PRO A 449 -1.47 -8.07 -19.84
N ALA A 450 -2.27 -8.84 -19.08
CA ALA A 450 -2.24 -8.86 -17.62
C ALA A 450 -1.43 -10.04 -17.06
N ARG A 451 -0.99 -10.97 -17.91
CA ARG A 451 -0.18 -12.13 -17.49
C ARG A 451 1.19 -11.69 -16.99
N ARG A 452 1.82 -12.55 -16.19
CA ARG A 452 3.17 -12.34 -15.61
C ARG A 452 3.31 -11.09 -14.72
N ARG A 453 2.19 -10.44 -14.37
CA ARG A 453 2.14 -9.27 -13.47
C ARG A 453 1.61 -9.58 -12.07
N GLY A 454 1.62 -10.85 -11.66
CA GLY A 454 1.19 -11.27 -10.32
C GLY A 454 -0.32 -11.50 -10.14
N VAL A 455 -1.15 -11.28 -11.17
CA VAL A 455 -2.61 -11.49 -11.12
C VAL A 455 -2.99 -12.91 -10.70
N GLY A 456 -2.26 -13.93 -11.18
CA GLY A 456 -2.52 -15.32 -10.78
C GLY A 456 -2.32 -15.56 -9.27
N MET A 457 -1.26 -15.01 -8.68
CA MET A 457 -1.03 -15.11 -7.23
C MET A 457 -2.11 -14.36 -6.44
N PHE A 458 -2.55 -13.20 -6.94
CA PHE A 458 -3.66 -12.44 -6.37
C PHE A 458 -4.96 -13.26 -6.34
N ILE A 459 -5.28 -13.95 -7.44
CA ILE A 459 -6.44 -14.83 -7.53
C ILE A 459 -6.37 -15.94 -6.48
N LEU A 460 -5.23 -16.61 -6.33
CA LEU A 460 -5.09 -17.68 -5.34
C LEU A 460 -5.20 -17.15 -3.90
N ASP A 461 -4.54 -16.04 -3.56
CA ASP A 461 -4.68 -15.38 -2.25
C ASP A 461 -6.14 -15.02 -1.95
N LYS A 462 -6.87 -14.51 -2.94
CA LYS A 462 -8.27 -14.12 -2.76
C LYS A 462 -9.18 -15.33 -2.65
N ALA A 463 -8.93 -16.38 -3.43
CA ALA A 463 -9.66 -17.63 -3.36
C ALA A 463 -9.50 -18.30 -1.99
N ASP A 464 -8.29 -18.30 -1.43
CA ASP A 464 -8.04 -18.77 -0.06
C ASP A 464 -8.85 -17.99 0.97
N ARG A 465 -8.91 -16.66 0.84
CA ARG A 465 -9.67 -15.80 1.75
C ARG A 465 -11.18 -16.08 1.66
N ILE A 466 -11.71 -16.18 0.43
CA ILE A 466 -13.12 -16.51 0.21
C ILE A 466 -13.44 -17.88 0.81
N ALA A 467 -12.57 -18.87 0.63
CA ALA A 467 -12.74 -20.20 1.20
C ALA A 467 -12.74 -20.19 2.75
N ARG A 468 -11.84 -19.43 3.38
CA ARG A 468 -11.83 -19.24 4.85
C ARG A 468 -13.07 -18.53 5.35
N GLU A 469 -13.48 -17.44 4.71
CA GLU A 469 -14.71 -16.70 5.04
C GLU A 469 -15.95 -17.57 4.89
N GLY A 470 -15.93 -18.53 3.95
CA GLY A 470 -16.95 -19.57 3.79
C GLY A 470 -16.82 -20.77 4.72
N GLY A 471 -15.95 -20.71 5.73
CA GLY A 471 -15.79 -21.73 6.77
C GLY A 471 -15.12 -23.03 6.32
N ARG A 472 -14.33 -23.01 5.23
CA ARG A 472 -13.69 -24.20 4.68
C ARG A 472 -12.26 -24.35 5.21
N ALA A 473 -11.89 -25.59 5.52
CA ALA A 473 -10.57 -25.99 5.99
C ALA A 473 -9.55 -26.13 4.85
N SER A 474 -10.00 -26.31 3.60
CA SER A 474 -9.12 -26.39 2.45
C SER A 474 -9.73 -25.81 1.17
N ILE A 475 -8.90 -25.66 0.15
CA ILE A 475 -9.32 -25.31 -1.21
C ILE A 475 -8.71 -26.30 -2.21
N ARG A 476 -9.52 -26.74 -3.18
CA ARG A 476 -9.14 -27.74 -4.19
C ARG A 476 -9.20 -27.17 -5.60
N ALA A 477 -8.33 -27.69 -6.46
CA ALA A 477 -8.29 -27.35 -7.88
C ALA A 477 -7.83 -28.57 -8.69
N ASP A 478 -8.43 -28.77 -9.86
CA ASP A 478 -7.97 -29.75 -10.85
C ASP A 478 -7.51 -29.05 -12.13
N VAL A 479 -6.39 -29.51 -12.68
CA VAL A 479 -5.70 -28.86 -13.79
C VAL A 479 -5.24 -29.89 -14.81
N TYR A 480 -5.36 -29.58 -16.11
CA TYR A 480 -4.81 -30.43 -17.17
C TYR A 480 -3.29 -30.66 -17.01
N PRO A 481 -2.79 -31.89 -17.21
CA PRO A 481 -1.35 -32.22 -17.13
C PRO A 481 -0.46 -31.48 -18.15
N GLU A 482 -1.03 -30.82 -19.14
CA GLU A 482 -0.34 -29.99 -20.12
C GLU A 482 -0.29 -28.51 -19.70
N ASN A 483 -1.15 -28.07 -18.77
CA ASN A 483 -1.18 -26.69 -18.26
C ASN A 483 -0.08 -26.44 -17.21
N ALA A 484 1.17 -26.52 -17.66
CA ALA A 484 2.37 -26.27 -16.85
C ALA A 484 2.40 -24.87 -16.19
N PRO A 485 1.86 -23.79 -16.80
CA PRO A 485 1.76 -22.49 -16.12
C PRO A 485 0.90 -22.54 -14.85
N MET A 486 -0.28 -23.16 -14.89
CA MET A 486 -1.17 -23.22 -13.74
C MET A 486 -0.66 -24.18 -12.65
N ARG A 487 -0.09 -25.34 -13.03
CA ARG A 487 0.53 -26.25 -12.05
C ARG A 487 1.63 -25.58 -11.24
N ARG A 488 2.57 -24.92 -11.93
CA ARG A 488 3.65 -24.17 -11.27
C ARG A 488 3.13 -23.04 -10.40
N LEU A 489 2.00 -22.42 -10.77
CA LEU A 489 1.37 -21.36 -9.98
C LEU A 489 0.79 -21.93 -8.67
N LEU A 490 0.07 -23.06 -8.74
CA LEU A 490 -0.49 -23.75 -7.58
C LEU A 490 0.60 -24.24 -6.62
N GLU A 491 1.61 -24.95 -7.13
CA GLU A 491 2.75 -25.46 -6.35
C GLU A 491 3.49 -24.32 -5.65
N LYS A 492 3.77 -23.22 -6.38
CA LYS A 492 4.42 -22.03 -5.80
C LYS A 492 3.59 -21.36 -4.71
N HIS A 493 2.27 -21.49 -4.75
CA HIS A 493 1.36 -20.94 -3.74
C HIS A 493 1.11 -21.90 -2.55
N GLY A 494 1.74 -23.07 -2.58
CA GLY A 494 1.66 -24.07 -1.51
C GLY A 494 0.48 -25.03 -1.64
N TYR A 495 -0.08 -25.23 -2.84
CA TYR A 495 -0.96 -26.38 -3.09
C TYR A 495 -0.12 -27.65 -3.20
N GLU A 496 -0.58 -28.72 -2.57
CA GLU A 496 0.01 -30.05 -2.66
C GLU A 496 -0.70 -30.85 -3.75
N ARG A 497 0.06 -31.66 -4.50
CA ARG A 497 -0.50 -32.56 -5.51
C ARG A 497 -1.03 -33.83 -4.82
N CYS A 498 -2.34 -34.02 -4.85
CA CYS A 498 -3.04 -35.12 -4.16
C CYS A 498 -3.19 -36.39 -5.00
N GLY A 499 -3.05 -36.30 -6.32
CA GLY A 499 -3.23 -37.43 -7.23
C GLY A 499 -3.71 -37.03 -8.62
N GLU A 500 -4.38 -37.96 -9.29
CA GLU A 500 -5.05 -37.75 -10.58
C GLU A 500 -6.56 -37.98 -10.48
N ILE A 501 -7.34 -37.10 -11.11
CA ILE A 501 -8.78 -37.23 -11.21
C ILE A 501 -9.20 -37.52 -12.65
N VAL A 502 -10.15 -38.46 -12.80
CA VAL A 502 -10.77 -38.78 -14.08
C VAL A 502 -12.12 -38.08 -14.19
N VAL A 503 -12.16 -37.01 -14.97
CA VAL A 503 -13.39 -36.27 -15.27
C VAL A 503 -14.02 -36.87 -16.52
N LYS A 504 -15.26 -37.37 -16.40
CA LYS A 504 -16.02 -37.88 -17.54
C LYS A 504 -16.85 -36.76 -18.15
N ASP A 505 -16.71 -36.53 -19.46
CA ASP A 505 -17.61 -35.64 -20.17
C ASP A 505 -19.00 -36.26 -20.37
N VAL A 506 -19.95 -35.49 -20.91
CA VAL A 506 -21.34 -35.94 -21.15
C VAL A 506 -21.41 -37.08 -22.18
N LEU A 507 -20.35 -37.26 -22.99
CA LEU A 507 -20.22 -38.32 -24.00
C LEU A 507 -19.42 -39.52 -23.46
N GLY A 508 -19.07 -39.53 -22.17
CA GLY A 508 -18.32 -40.60 -21.53
C GLY A 508 -16.81 -40.60 -21.79
N ARG A 509 -16.26 -39.57 -22.45
CA ARG A 509 -14.81 -39.46 -22.66
C ARG A 509 -14.13 -39.09 -21.34
N GLU A 510 -13.10 -39.84 -21.00
CA GLU A 510 -12.31 -39.65 -19.80
C GLU A 510 -11.20 -38.64 -20.03
N LYS A 511 -11.20 -37.57 -19.23
CA LYS A 511 -10.13 -36.58 -19.20
C LYS A 511 -9.41 -36.67 -17.86
N ARG A 512 -8.11 -36.94 -17.91
CA ARG A 512 -7.26 -36.96 -16.72
C ARG A 512 -6.82 -35.55 -16.37
N ARG A 513 -6.90 -35.21 -15.08
CA ARG A 513 -6.42 -33.93 -14.54
C ARG A 513 -5.62 -34.19 -13.28
N ALA A 514 -4.58 -33.38 -13.06
CA ALA A 514 -3.85 -33.40 -11.80
C ALA A 514 -4.67 -32.71 -10.72
N ALA A 515 -4.88 -33.39 -9.59
CA ALA A 515 -5.64 -32.89 -8.45
C ALA A 515 -4.71 -32.22 -7.43
N TYR A 516 -5.10 -31.02 -6.99
CA TYR A 516 -4.37 -30.22 -6.02
C TYR A 516 -5.26 -29.81 -4.86
N GLU A 517 -4.71 -29.80 -3.65
CA GLU A 517 -5.37 -29.30 -2.44
C GLU A 517 -4.42 -28.46 -1.61
N ARG A 518 -4.97 -27.43 -0.96
CA ARG A 518 -4.23 -26.60 -0.02
C ARG A 518 -5.01 -26.47 1.28
N LEU A 519 -4.35 -26.79 2.38
CA LEU A 519 -4.89 -26.57 3.72
C LEU A 519 -4.86 -25.08 4.07
N LEU A 520 -5.98 -24.60 4.58
CA LEU A 520 -6.18 -23.21 5.02
C LEU A 520 -6.06 -23.19 6.55
N HIS A 521 -4.85 -23.40 7.07
CA HIS A 521 -4.61 -23.24 8.51
C HIS A 521 -4.95 -21.79 8.94
N GLY A 522 -5.57 -21.69 10.12
CA GLY A 522 -6.22 -20.49 10.69
C GLY A 522 -5.29 -19.33 10.96
#